data_AF-A0A443YGM3-F1
#
_entry.id   AF-A0A443YGM3-F1
#
_cell.length_a   1.000
_cell.length_b   1.000
_cell.length_c   1.000
_cell.angle_alpha   90.00
_cell.angle_beta   90.00
_cell.angle_gamma   90.00
#
_symmetry.space_group_name_H-M   'P 1'
#
loop_
_entity.id
_entity.type
_entity.pdbx_description
1 polymer ?
#
loop_
_entity_poly.entity_id
_entity_poly.type
_entity_poly.pdbx_seq_one_letter_code
_entity_poly.pdbx_strand_id
1 'polypeptide(L)'
;MHCPVMRTTTSIVIALLLFMAVPACADDGLALEIVNQSGTELNVTVYIMDMATVAIVNRKASAGATVRISNSETKHREAVAMAKWKIKIGDEYEYLVLPNEGDCQVSSEKSSRASIDQLGICSYRFTIQ
;
A
#
# COMPACT_ATOMS: atom_id res chain seq x y z
N MET A 1 22.17 33.22 -6.52
CA MET A 1 22.00 34.59 -7.05
C MET A 1 21.72 34.50 -8.54
N HIS A 2 20.77 35.31 -9.01
CA HIS A 2 20.37 35.61 -10.40
C HIS A 2 19.68 34.51 -11.23
N CYS A 3 18.38 34.72 -11.46
CA CYS A 3 17.71 34.32 -12.71
C CYS A 3 18.24 35.16 -13.88
N PRO A 4 18.23 34.61 -15.10
CA PRO A 4 17.93 35.42 -16.28
C PRO A 4 16.68 34.95 -17.02
N VAL A 5 15.99 35.95 -17.56
CA VAL A 5 14.69 35.93 -18.25
C VAL A 5 14.88 35.80 -19.76
N MET A 6 14.11 34.88 -20.36
CA MET A 6 13.42 34.95 -21.68
C MET A 6 14.24 35.19 -22.96
N ARG A 7 14.09 34.29 -23.96
CA ARG A 7 13.38 34.56 -25.24
C ARG A 7 13.45 33.38 -26.22
N THR A 8 12.27 32.82 -26.48
CA THR A 8 11.68 32.46 -27.79
C THR A 8 12.48 31.72 -28.87
N THR A 9 11.75 30.72 -29.39
CA THR A 9 11.63 30.28 -30.80
C THR A 9 12.69 29.35 -31.40
N THR A 10 12.30 28.06 -31.38
CA THR A 10 12.25 27.13 -32.53
C THR A 10 13.50 26.93 -33.37
N SER A 11 14.17 25.79 -33.15
CA SER A 11 14.45 24.82 -34.21
C SER A 11 14.75 23.46 -33.60
N ILE A 12 13.88 22.52 -33.92
CA ILE A 12 13.93 21.13 -33.48
C ILE A 12 14.99 20.42 -34.33
N VAL A 13 16.08 19.99 -33.69
CA VAL A 13 16.93 18.92 -34.21
C VAL A 13 16.66 17.71 -33.33
N ILE A 14 15.90 16.75 -33.86
CA ILE A 14 15.68 15.44 -33.22
C ILE A 14 16.99 14.67 -33.36
N ALA A 15 17.84 14.76 -32.34
CA ALA A 15 18.84 13.75 -32.10
C ALA A 15 18.11 12.52 -31.56
N LEU A 16 18.10 11.43 -32.34
CA LEU A 16 17.55 10.15 -31.96
C LEU A 16 18.43 9.56 -30.84
N LEU A 17 18.22 10.01 -29.60
CA LEU A 17 18.75 9.36 -28.41
C LEU A 17 17.93 8.09 -28.20
N LEU A 18 18.53 6.94 -28.54
CA LEU A 18 18.17 5.65 -27.96
C LEU A 18 18.44 5.72 -26.45
N PHE A 19 17.52 6.35 -25.73
CA PHE A 19 17.41 6.16 -24.30
C PHE A 19 17.05 4.70 -24.10
N MET A 20 17.97 3.94 -23.51
CA MET A 20 17.66 2.63 -22.96
C MET A 20 16.42 2.82 -22.09
N ALA A 21 15.31 2.21 -22.49
CA ALA A 21 14.13 2.14 -21.66
C ALA A 21 14.56 1.33 -20.42
N VAL A 22 14.89 2.04 -19.34
CA VAL A 22 14.81 1.46 -18.01
C VAL A 22 13.38 0.93 -17.96
N PRO A 23 13.13 -0.38 -17.75
CA PRO A 23 11.78 -0.83 -17.49
C PRO A 23 11.31 0.01 -16.32
N ALA A 24 10.39 0.94 -16.57
CA ALA A 24 9.65 1.59 -15.53
C ALA A 24 9.03 0.42 -14.77
N CYS A 25 9.53 0.13 -13.57
CA CYS A 25 8.91 -0.86 -12.70
C CYS A 25 7.45 -0.44 -12.65
N ALA A 26 6.59 -1.22 -13.30
CA ALA A 26 5.16 -0.95 -13.28
C ALA A 26 4.80 -0.91 -11.81
N ASP A 27 4.32 0.25 -11.34
CA ASP A 27 3.81 0.39 -9.99
C ASP A 27 2.69 -0.65 -9.86
N ASP A 28 2.94 -1.69 -9.06
CA ASP A 28 2.01 -2.80 -8.89
C ASP A 28 0.78 -2.36 -8.08
N GLY A 29 0.79 -1.14 -7.54
CA GLY A 29 -0.32 -0.50 -6.84
C GLY A 29 -0.32 -0.79 -5.35
N LEU A 30 -1.23 -0.11 -4.64
CA LEU A 30 -1.31 -0.13 -3.19
C LEU A 30 -2.48 -1.01 -2.70
N ALA A 31 -2.17 -1.97 -1.84
CA ALA A 31 -3.18 -2.79 -1.16
C ALA A 31 -3.51 -2.25 0.23
N LEU A 32 -2.50 -1.92 1.03
CA LEU A 32 -2.69 -1.45 2.41
C LEU A 32 -1.82 -0.24 2.69
N GLU A 33 -2.41 0.75 3.33
CA GLU A 33 -1.72 1.88 3.94
C GLU A 33 -2.00 1.90 5.44
N ILE A 34 -0.96 1.94 6.27
CA ILE A 34 -1.08 2.07 7.72
C ILE A 34 -0.45 3.40 8.12
N VAL A 35 -1.27 4.35 8.53
CA VAL A 35 -0.86 5.67 9.02
C VAL A 35 -0.82 5.62 10.53
N ASN A 36 0.36 5.82 11.11
CA ASN A 36 0.55 5.79 12.55
C ASN A 36 0.51 7.21 13.15
N GLN A 37 -0.59 7.56 13.82
CA GLN A 37 -0.76 8.83 14.54
C GLN A 37 -0.75 8.65 16.06
N SER A 38 -0.46 7.45 16.59
CA SER A 38 -0.52 7.16 18.03
C SER A 38 0.62 7.75 18.87
N GLY A 39 1.59 8.41 18.22
CA GLY A 39 2.76 8.99 18.90
C GLY A 39 3.81 7.96 19.36
N THR A 40 3.62 6.67 19.10
CA THR A 40 4.53 5.57 19.46
C THR A 40 4.89 4.74 18.22
N GLU A 41 6.01 4.01 18.23
CA GLU A 41 6.30 3.06 17.15
C GLU A 41 5.36 1.85 17.26
N LEU A 42 4.81 1.41 16.12
CA LEU A 42 3.94 0.25 16.01
C LEU A 42 4.59 -0.83 15.13
N ASN A 43 4.47 -2.09 15.55
CA ASN A 43 4.76 -3.23 14.69
C ASN A 43 3.51 -3.57 13.88
N VAL A 44 3.64 -3.68 12.56
CA VAL A 44 2.55 -4.07 11.66
C VAL A 44 2.88 -5.42 11.06
N THR A 45 2.04 -6.41 11.31
CA THR A 45 2.15 -7.76 10.75
C THR A 45 0.91 -8.07 9.93
N VAL A 46 1.10 -8.36 8.65
CA VAL A 46 0.02 -8.79 7.76
C VAL A 46 0.21 -10.26 7.41
N TYR A 47 -0.76 -11.08 7.78
CA TYR A 47 -0.86 -12.49 7.39
C TYR A 47 -1.74 -12.57 6.15
N ILE A 48 -1.14 -12.99 5.04
CA ILE A 48 -1.80 -13.18 3.75
C ILE A 48 -2.13 -14.65 3.63
N MET A 49 -3.41 -14.98 3.74
CA MET A 49 -3.93 -16.34 3.79
C MET A 49 -4.60 -16.66 2.45
N ASP A 50 -3.93 -17.49 1.67
CA ASP A 50 -4.44 -18.11 0.45
C ASP A 50 -4.79 -19.59 0.76
N MET A 51 -5.54 -20.28 -0.10
CA MET A 51 -6.03 -21.64 0.11
C MET A 51 -4.92 -22.65 0.47
N ALA A 52 -3.69 -22.42 0.01
CA ALA A 52 -2.56 -23.33 0.19
C ALA A 52 -1.42 -22.77 1.06
N THR A 53 -1.35 -21.45 1.28
CA THR A 53 -0.17 -20.83 1.89
C THR A 53 -0.53 -19.65 2.79
N VAL A 54 0.31 -19.45 3.82
CA VAL A 54 0.31 -18.22 4.61
C VAL A 54 1.62 -17.50 4.36
N ALA A 55 1.56 -16.32 3.76
CA ALA A 55 2.68 -15.39 3.67
C ALA A 55 2.57 -14.33 4.78
N ILE A 56 3.70 -13.81 5.26
CA ILE A 56 3.73 -12.84 6.35
C ILE A 56 4.58 -11.65 5.93
N VAL A 57 4.00 -10.46 5.99
CA VAL A 57 4.70 -9.18 5.81
C VAL A 57 4.81 -8.49 7.16
N ASN A 58 6.04 -8.19 7.58
CA ASN A 58 6.32 -7.46 8.82
C ASN A 58 6.93 -6.10 8.50
N ARG A 59 6.37 -5.04 9.08
CA ARG A 59 6.85 -3.66 8.95
C ARG A 59 6.82 -2.98 10.31
N LYS A 60 7.65 -1.94 10.46
CA LYS A 60 7.61 -1.02 11.59
C LYS A 60 7.08 0.32 11.10
N ALA A 61 6.10 0.87 11.81
CA ALA A 61 5.57 2.20 11.58
C ALA A 61 6.03 3.11 12.72
N SER A 62 7.05 3.95 12.49
CA SER A 62 7.44 4.97 13.45
C SER A 62 6.30 5.97 13.69
N ALA A 63 6.35 6.70 14.80
CA ALA A 63 5.34 7.72 15.11
C ALA A 63 5.26 8.77 13.99
N GLY A 64 4.05 9.03 13.48
CA GLY A 64 3.79 9.94 12.36
C GLY A 64 4.12 9.37 10.97
N ALA A 65 4.65 8.15 10.89
CA ALA A 65 5.01 7.52 9.62
C ALA A 65 3.82 6.82 8.97
N THR A 66 3.95 6.58 7.67
CA THR A 66 3.01 5.79 6.87
C THR A 66 3.72 4.57 6.30
N VAL A 67 3.20 3.39 6.58
CA VAL A 67 3.64 2.13 5.98
C VAL A 67 2.73 1.83 4.80
N ARG A 68 3.34 1.46 3.66
CA ARG A 68 2.63 1.02 2.46
C ARG A 68 2.98 -0.42 2.17
N ILE A 69 1.98 -1.20 1.81
CA ILE A 69 2.12 -2.60 1.40
C ILE A 69 1.45 -2.72 0.04
N SER A 70 2.24 -3.18 -0.92
CA SER A 70 1.85 -3.24 -2.33
C SER A 70 0.89 -4.39 -2.65
N ASN A 71 0.34 -4.38 -3.86
CA ASN A 71 -0.54 -5.44 -4.33
C ASN A 71 0.20 -6.78 -4.47
N SER A 72 1.41 -6.78 -5.02
CA SER A 72 2.21 -8.01 -5.17
C SER A 72 2.58 -8.62 -3.81
N GLU A 73 2.90 -7.79 -2.81
CA GLU A 73 3.18 -8.26 -1.45
C GLU A 73 1.98 -8.93 -0.80
N THR A 74 0.76 -8.51 -1.15
CA THR A 74 -0.49 -9.02 -0.56
C THR A 74 -1.19 -10.07 -1.41
N LYS A 75 -0.60 -10.46 -2.55
CA LYS A 75 -1.25 -11.29 -3.60
C LYS A 75 -2.60 -10.71 -4.03
N HIS A 76 -2.73 -9.38 -4.01
CA HIS A 76 -3.95 -8.70 -4.40
C HIS A 76 -4.22 -8.98 -5.88
N ARG A 77 -5.34 -9.68 -6.15
CA ARG A 77 -5.80 -10.11 -7.49
C ARG A 77 -4.94 -11.15 -8.21
N GLU A 78 -4.01 -11.80 -7.52
CA GLU A 78 -3.16 -12.84 -8.14
C GLU A 78 -3.81 -14.24 -8.17
N ALA A 79 -5.07 -14.39 -7.71
CA ALA A 79 -5.75 -15.69 -7.65
C ALA A 79 -7.25 -15.63 -7.96
N VAL A 80 -7.80 -16.77 -8.42
CA VAL A 80 -9.22 -17.02 -8.70
C VAL A 80 -10.11 -16.74 -7.46
N ALA A 81 -9.52 -16.79 -6.27
CA ALA A 81 -10.05 -16.25 -5.03
C ALA A 81 -9.01 -15.33 -4.40
N MET A 82 -9.35 -14.08 -4.09
CA MET A 82 -8.43 -13.17 -3.41
C MET A 82 -8.01 -13.75 -2.04
N ALA A 83 -6.76 -13.51 -1.64
CA ALA A 83 -6.27 -13.93 -0.33
C ALA A 83 -7.00 -13.17 0.79
N LYS A 84 -7.32 -13.86 1.88
CA LYS A 84 -7.80 -13.24 3.13
C LYS A 84 -6.62 -12.60 3.84
N TRP A 85 -6.80 -11.42 4.43
CA TRP A 85 -5.71 -10.78 5.18
C TRP A 85 -6.08 -10.61 6.64
N LYS A 86 -5.21 -11.03 7.55
CA LYS A 86 -5.28 -10.69 8.97
C LYS A 86 -4.18 -9.69 9.27
N ILE A 87 -4.55 -8.51 9.72
CA ILE A 87 -3.66 -7.38 9.97
C ILE A 87 -3.58 -7.20 11.49
N LYS A 88 -2.40 -7.43 12.06
CA LYS A 88 -2.08 -7.11 13.45
C LYS A 88 -1.27 -5.84 13.51
N ILE A 89 -1.70 -4.90 14.34
CA ILE A 89 -1.00 -3.64 14.60
C ILE A 89 -0.73 -3.57 16.10
N GLY A 90 0.53 -3.71 16.47
CA GLY A 90 0.93 -3.99 17.85
C GLY A 90 0.35 -5.32 18.35
N ASP A 91 0.24 -5.45 19.67
CA ASP A 91 -0.38 -6.62 20.31
C ASP A 91 -1.90 -6.46 20.52
N GLU A 92 -2.41 -5.24 20.29
CA GLU A 92 -3.75 -4.84 20.72
C GLU A 92 -4.79 -4.82 19.58
N TYR A 93 -4.38 -4.51 18.35
CA TYR A 93 -5.31 -4.25 17.25
C TYR A 93 -5.24 -5.35 16.20
N GLU A 94 -6.40 -5.86 15.82
CA GLU A 94 -6.53 -6.96 14.88
C GLU A 94 -7.71 -6.74 13.95
N TYR A 95 -7.42 -6.72 12.66
CA TYR A 95 -8.37 -6.53 11.58
C TYR A 95 -8.32 -7.71 10.61
N LEU A 96 -9.46 -8.05 10.04
CA LEU A 96 -9.61 -9.09 9.05
C LEU A 96 -10.21 -8.48 7.79
N VAL A 97 -9.52 -8.65 6.67
CA VAL A 97 -10.01 -8.30 5.34
C VAL A 97 -10.42 -9.60 4.67
N LEU A 98 -11.73 -9.75 4.45
CA LEU A 98 -12.34 -10.91 3.83
C LEU A 98 -12.79 -10.52 2.42
N PRO A 99 -12.20 -11.09 1.37
CA PRO A 99 -12.74 -10.94 0.04
C PRO A 99 -14.06 -11.68 -0.08
N ASN A 100 -15.03 -11.01 -0.67
CA ASN A 100 -16.31 -11.53 -1.11
C ASN A 100 -16.41 -11.35 -2.63
N GLU A 101 -17.35 -11.99 -3.30
CA GLU A 101 -17.49 -11.88 -4.76
C GLU A 101 -17.70 -10.41 -5.19
N GLY A 102 -16.62 -9.79 -5.68
CA GLY A 102 -16.62 -8.40 -6.19
C GLY A 102 -16.29 -7.30 -5.18
N ASP A 103 -16.08 -7.60 -3.89
CA ASP A 103 -15.72 -6.60 -2.87
C ASP A 103 -14.90 -7.21 -1.73
N CYS A 104 -14.36 -6.38 -0.83
CA CYS A 104 -13.73 -6.84 0.41
C CYS A 104 -14.44 -6.24 1.61
N GLN A 105 -14.73 -7.09 2.60
CA GLN A 105 -15.26 -6.66 3.88
C GLN A 105 -14.12 -6.56 4.88
N VAL A 106 -14.07 -5.45 5.62
CA VAL A 106 -13.18 -5.31 6.77
C VAL A 106 -13.97 -5.54 8.05
N SER A 107 -13.47 -6.38 8.94
CA SER A 107 -13.97 -6.57 10.28
C SER A 107 -12.86 -6.41 11.32
N SER A 108 -13.21 -6.00 12.53
CA SER A 108 -12.29 -5.95 13.68
C SER A 108 -12.61 -7.08 14.65
N GLU A 109 -11.63 -7.91 15.00
CA GLU A 109 -11.85 -9.06 15.89
C GLU A 109 -11.66 -8.73 17.38
N LYS A 110 -10.93 -7.65 17.72
CA LYS A 110 -10.59 -7.31 19.12
C LYS A 110 -10.84 -5.86 19.53
N SER A 111 -10.31 -4.90 18.78
CA SER A 111 -10.35 -3.47 19.13
C SER A 111 -10.24 -2.63 17.86
N SER A 112 -11.02 -1.54 17.77
CA SER A 112 -11.02 -0.63 16.63
C SER A 112 -10.63 0.78 17.09
N ARG A 113 -9.33 1.08 16.96
CA ARG A 113 -8.77 2.45 17.07
C ARG A 113 -8.29 2.99 15.73
N ALA A 114 -8.45 2.20 14.67
CA ALA A 114 -8.22 2.65 13.31
C ALA A 114 -9.47 3.34 12.77
N SER A 115 -9.34 4.51 12.15
CA SER A 115 -10.25 4.86 11.06
C SER A 115 -9.86 4.03 9.83
N ILE A 116 -10.85 3.51 9.11
CA ILE A 116 -10.61 2.65 7.94
C ILE A 116 -11.27 3.31 6.74
N ASP A 117 -10.45 3.72 5.78
CA ASP A 117 -10.88 4.32 4.53
C ASP A 117 -10.58 3.38 3.37
N GLN A 118 -11.52 3.25 2.43
CA GLN A 118 -11.30 2.50 1.20
C GLN A 118 -10.65 3.41 0.15
N LEU A 119 -9.46 3.05 -0.30
CA LEU A 119 -8.71 3.79 -1.34
C LEU A 119 -9.01 3.28 -2.75
N GLY A 120 -9.50 2.05 -2.85
CA GLY A 120 -9.84 1.35 -4.09
C GLY A 120 -10.52 0.02 -3.81
N ILE A 121 -10.82 -0.74 -4.85
CA ILE A 121 -11.40 -2.09 -4.69
C ILE A 121 -10.43 -2.93 -3.88
N CYS A 122 -10.84 -3.36 -2.68
CA CYS A 122 -10.01 -4.15 -1.76
C CYS A 122 -8.66 -3.50 -1.38
N SER A 123 -8.56 -2.17 -1.44
CA SER A 123 -7.40 -1.40 -1.00
C SER A 123 -7.80 -0.45 0.13
N TYR A 124 -7.08 -0.47 1.24
CA TYR A 124 -7.50 0.21 2.48
C TYR A 124 -6.41 1.06 3.10
N ARG A 125 -6.82 2.14 3.75
CA ARG A 125 -6.02 2.93 4.67
C ARG A 125 -6.52 2.72 6.09
N PHE A 126 -5.63 2.32 6.98
CA PHE A 126 -5.85 2.23 8.43
C PHE A 126 -5.13 3.40 9.09
N THR A 127 -5.86 4.32 9.72
CA THR A 127 -5.28 5.45 10.46
C THR A 127 -5.41 5.19 11.95
N ILE A 128 -4.30 4.88 12.61
CA ILE A 128 -4.24 4.54 14.04
C ILE A 128 -4.04 5.81 14.85
N GLN A 129 -4.90 6.04 15.85
CA GLN A 129 -4.85 7.18 16.77
C GLN A 129 -4.28 6.82 18.14
#